data_AF-A0A938A2D7-F1
#
_entry.id   AF-A0A938A2D7-F1
#
_cell.length_a   1.000
_cell.length_b   1.000
_cell.length_c   1.000
_cell.angle_alpha   90.00
_cell.angle_beta   90.00
_cell.angle_gamma   90.00
#
_symmetry.space_group_name_H-M   'P 1'
#
loop_
_entity.id
_entity.type
_entity.pdbx_description
1 polymer ?
#
loop_
_entity_poly.entity_id
_entity_poly.type
_entity_poly.pdbx_seq_one_letter_code
_entity_poly.pdbx_strand_id
1 'polypeptide(L)'
;DLLGDAKWTDYLDFCDRFYWGLAPALDLACLEQDGFLPDRCGVIVADGYDAEIVRPAPLLQMAAARRKVEVVRLARAALRRMITAADPHTLQ
;
A
#
# COMPACT_ATOMS: atom_id res chain seq x y z
N ASP A 1 -4.77 8.30 8.69
CA ASP A 1 -3.97 8.36 9.92
C ASP A 1 -3.81 6.93 10.43
N LEU A 2 -2.63 6.60 10.93
CA LEU A 2 -2.16 5.24 11.25
C LEU A 2 -3.07 4.57 12.30
N LEU A 3 -3.54 5.36 13.28
CA LEU A 3 -4.47 4.91 14.33
C LEU A 3 -5.95 4.98 13.92
N GLY A 4 -6.26 5.63 12.78
CA GLY A 4 -7.63 5.83 12.34
C GLY A 4 -8.19 4.72 11.45
N ASP A 5 -7.32 3.89 10.86
CA ASP A 5 -7.75 2.80 9.97
C ASP A 5 -7.96 1.49 10.73
N ALA A 6 -9.12 1.36 11.39
CA ALA A 6 -9.46 0.16 12.15
C ALA A 6 -9.72 -1.09 11.29
N LYS A 7 -9.81 -0.96 9.96
CA LYS A 7 -10.11 -2.06 9.03
C LYS A 7 -8.91 -2.46 8.18
N TRP A 8 -7.72 -1.95 8.50
CA TRP A 8 -6.54 -2.12 7.67
C TRP A 8 -6.20 -3.60 7.39
N THR A 9 -6.54 -4.50 8.33
CA THR A 9 -6.33 -5.95 8.18
C THR A 9 -7.09 -6.54 6.99
N ASP A 10 -8.20 -5.93 6.59
CA ASP A 10 -8.98 -6.37 5.43
C ASP A 10 -8.18 -6.22 4.13
N TYR A 11 -7.18 -5.34 4.09
CA TYR A 11 -6.33 -5.12 2.93
C TYR A 11 -5.32 -6.26 2.71
N LEU A 12 -5.04 -7.07 3.72
CA LEU A 12 -4.07 -8.17 3.64
C LEU A 12 -4.48 -9.21 2.58
N ASP A 13 -5.78 -9.34 2.30
CA ASP A 13 -6.29 -10.23 1.26
C ASP A 13 -6.15 -9.68 -0.17
N PHE A 14 -5.68 -8.44 -0.34
CA PHE A 14 -5.62 -7.74 -1.63
C PHE A 14 -4.19 -7.43 -2.08
N CYS A 15 -3.17 -7.95 -1.37
CA CYS A 15 -1.76 -7.75 -1.72
C CYS A 15 -0.93 -8.99 -1.39
N ASP A 16 0.22 -9.11 -2.06
CA ASP A 16 1.20 -10.15 -1.71
C ASP A 16 2.12 -9.74 -0.55
N ARG A 17 2.30 -8.43 -0.41
CA ARG A 17 3.19 -7.79 0.57
C ARG A 17 2.52 -6.51 1.00
N PHE A 18 2.28 -6.39 2.30
CA PHE A 18 1.71 -5.19 2.89
C PHE A 18 2.80 -4.35 3.54
N TYR A 19 2.78 -3.04 3.33
CA TYR A 19 3.73 -2.10 3.91
C TYR A 19 3.02 -0.94 4.58
N TRP A 20 3.48 -0.59 5.78
CA TRP A 20 3.22 0.72 6.37
C TRP A 20 4.20 1.74 5.80
N GLY A 21 3.70 2.90 5.39
CA GLY A 21 4.52 4.03 4.93
C GLY A 21 4.56 5.13 5.99
N LEU A 22 5.75 5.54 6.44
CA LEU A 22 5.94 6.53 7.49
C LEU A 22 6.86 7.65 7.02
N ALA A 23 6.60 8.85 7.54
CA ALA A 23 7.55 9.95 7.44
C ALA A 23 8.74 9.69 8.39
N PRO A 24 9.97 10.14 8.07
CA PRO A 24 11.16 9.92 8.90
C PRO A 24 11.04 10.44 10.34
N ALA A 25 10.18 11.44 10.57
CA ALA A 25 9.97 12.05 11.88
C ALA A 25 8.99 11.27 12.78
N LEU A 26 8.31 10.25 12.26
CA LEU A 26 7.35 9.45 13.03
C LEU A 26 8.06 8.28 13.72
N ASP A 27 7.75 8.07 14.99
CA ASP A 27 8.34 6.97 15.77
C ASP A 27 7.86 5.60 15.25
N LEU A 28 8.82 4.79 14.80
CA LEU A 28 8.58 3.44 14.28
C LEU A 28 8.17 2.46 15.37
N ALA A 29 8.50 2.73 16.65
CA ALA A 29 8.23 1.82 17.75
C ALA A 29 6.73 1.54 17.94
N CYS A 30 5.84 2.43 17.45
CA CYS A 30 4.41 2.17 17.48
C CYS A 30 4.00 0.95 16.63
N LEU A 31 4.74 0.63 15.57
CA LEU A 31 4.48 -0.50 14.66
C LEU A 31 5.01 -1.85 15.17
N GLU A 32 5.69 -1.86 16.31
CA GLU A 32 6.12 -3.09 16.98
C GLU A 32 5.02 -3.69 17.87
N GLN A 33 3.91 -2.97 18.05
CA GLN A 33 2.78 -3.45 18.84
C GLN A 33 1.99 -4.53 18.10
N ASP A 34 1.43 -5.49 18.86
CA ASP A 34 0.65 -6.61 18.32
C ASP A 34 -0.48 -6.18 17.37
N GLY A 35 -1.10 -5.01 17.62
CA GLY A 35 -2.16 -4.45 16.78
C GLY A 35 -1.75 -4.13 15.34
N PHE A 36 -0.45 -4.01 15.06
CA PHE A 36 0.09 -3.72 13.73
C PHE A 36 0.66 -4.95 13.01
N LEU A 37 0.62 -6.12 13.65
CA LEU A 37 1.08 -7.40 13.11
C LEU A 37 2.46 -7.29 12.42
N PRO A 38 3.54 -6.95 13.16
CA PRO A 38 4.86 -6.70 12.57
C PRO A 38 5.38 -7.88 11.74
N ASP A 39 5.05 -9.12 12.14
CA ASP A 39 5.42 -10.34 11.41
C ASP A 39 4.67 -10.54 10.08
N ARG A 40 3.64 -9.75 9.81
CA ARG A 40 2.84 -9.79 8.57
C ARG A 40 3.04 -8.56 7.69
N CYS A 41 3.72 -7.53 8.20
CA CYS A 41 3.78 -6.21 7.58
C CYS A 41 5.21 -5.67 7.50
N GLY A 42 5.59 -5.18 6.33
CA GLY A 42 6.81 -4.41 6.16
C GLY A 42 6.63 -2.95 6.53
N VAL A 43 7.75 -2.23 6.53
CA VAL A 43 7.81 -0.79 6.81
C VAL A 43 8.67 -0.12 5.75
N ILE A 44 8.12 0.95 5.18
CA ILE A 44 8.80 1.88 4.29
C ILE A 44 8.85 3.24 4.99
N VAL A 45 10.04 3.82 5.06
CA VAL A 45 10.23 5.22 5.49
C VAL A 45 10.48 6.05 4.24
N ALA A 46 9.69 7.11 4.04
CA ALA A 46 9.74 7.92 2.83
C ALA A 46 9.51 9.39 3.10
N ASP A 47 10.14 10.24 2.30
CA ASP A 47 9.89 11.67 2.25
C ASP A 47 9.45 12.11 0.83
N GLY A 48 9.56 13.40 0.53
CA GLY A 48 9.19 13.93 -0.80
C GLY A 48 10.17 13.57 -1.92
N TYR A 49 11.32 12.97 -1.60
CA TYR A 49 12.42 12.72 -2.52
C TYR A 49 12.73 11.23 -2.68
N ASP A 50 12.78 10.45 -1.59
CA ASP A 50 13.16 9.04 -1.63
C ASP A 50 12.41 8.19 -0.59
N ALA A 51 12.58 6.88 -0.69
CA ALA A 51 11.99 5.89 0.21
C ALA A 51 12.91 4.68 0.45
N GLU A 52 12.97 4.22 1.69
CA GLU A 52 13.73 3.04 2.10
C GLU A 52 12.83 1.99 2.76
N ILE A 53 13.02 0.71 2.38
CA ILE A 53 12.41 -0.43 3.08
C ILE A 53 13.26 -0.76 4.32
N VAL A 54 12.83 -0.28 5.48
CA VAL A 54 13.52 -0.53 6.77
C VAL A 54 13.13 -1.88 7.38
N ARG A 55 11.94 -2.41 7.04
CA ARG A 55 11.51 -3.77 7.37
C ARG A 55 10.86 -4.42 6.15
N PRO A 56 11.43 -5.51 5.59
CA PRO A 56 10.80 -6.20 4.47
C PRO A 56 9.51 -6.89 4.92
N ALA A 57 8.44 -6.74 4.13
CA ALA A 57 7.21 -7.48 4.37
C ALA A 57 7.40 -8.96 4.01
N PRO A 58 6.82 -9.92 4.74
CA PRO A 58 6.78 -11.31 4.30
C PRO A 58 5.97 -11.45 3.02
N LEU A 59 6.19 -12.55 2.29
CA LEU A 59 5.42 -12.88 1.10
C LEU A 59 4.19 -13.70 1.49
N LEU A 60 3.00 -13.12 1.39
CA LEU A 60 1.72 -13.80 1.62
C LEU A 60 0.98 -13.86 0.28
N GLN A 61 1.07 -14.99 -0.42
CA GLN A 61 0.56 -15.09 -1.78
C GLN A 61 -0.96 -14.84 -1.86
N MET A 62 -1.34 -13.84 -2.67
CA MET A 62 -2.73 -13.59 -3.00
C MET A 62 -3.27 -14.66 -3.96
N ALA A 63 -4.53 -15.04 -3.76
CA ALA A 63 -5.25 -15.95 -4.65
C ALA A 63 -5.22 -15.47 -6.11
N ALA A 64 -4.94 -16.36 -7.05
CA ALA A 64 -4.76 -16.02 -8.47
C ALA A 64 -5.97 -15.32 -9.10
N ALA A 65 -7.19 -15.74 -8.74
CA ALA A 65 -8.42 -15.11 -9.20
C ALA A 65 -8.50 -13.63 -8.75
N ARG A 66 -8.11 -13.34 -7.50
CA ARG A 66 -8.10 -11.97 -6.98
C ARG A 66 -6.98 -11.14 -7.58
N ARG A 67 -5.78 -11.71 -7.75
CA ARG A 67 -4.66 -11.06 -8.46
C ARG A 67 -5.11 -10.56 -9.83
N LYS A 68 -5.82 -11.38 -10.60
CA LYS A 68 -6.33 -10.99 -11.91
C LYS A 68 -7.27 -9.78 -11.82
N VAL A 69 -8.19 -9.77 -10.84
CA VAL A 69 -9.13 -8.66 -10.63
C VAL A 69 -8.39 -7.37 -10.27
N GLU A 70 -7.44 -7.42 -9.33
CA GLU A 70 -6.71 -6.22 -8.89
C GLU A 70 -5.79 -5.66 -9.98
N VAL A 71 -5.15 -6.53 -10.78
CA VAL A 71 -4.34 -6.08 -11.94
C VAL A 71 -5.22 -5.35 -12.96
N VAL A 72 -6.42 -5.85 -13.27
CA VAL A 72 -7.34 -5.18 -14.19
C VAL A 72 -7.83 -3.83 -13.63
N ARG A 73 -8.10 -3.77 -12.31
CA ARG A 73 -8.48 -2.52 -11.62
C ARG A 73 -7.35 -1.49 -11.70
N LEU A 74 -6.13 -1.91 -11.41
CA LEU A 74 -4.93 -1.06 -11.52
C LEU A 74 -4.76 -0.53 -12.94
N ALA A 75 -4.82 -1.40 -13.95
CA ALA A 75 -4.66 -1.02 -15.36
C ALA A 75 -5.71 0.02 -15.77
N ARG A 76 -6.97 -0.18 -15.41
CA ARG A 76 -8.06 0.76 -15.72
C ARG A 76 -7.85 2.11 -15.03
N ALA A 77 -7.46 2.12 -13.75
CA ALA A 77 -7.19 3.34 -13.00
C ALA A 77 -6.00 4.12 -13.61
N ALA A 78 -4.93 3.43 -13.96
CA ALA A 78 -3.75 4.01 -14.58
C ALA A 78 -4.07 4.62 -15.95
N LEU A 79 -4.75 3.87 -16.82
CA LEU A 79 -5.12 4.36 -18.16
C LEU A 79 -6.05 5.58 -18.10
N ARG A 80 -7.04 5.58 -17.20
CA ARG A 80 -7.92 6.75 -17.00
C ARG A 80 -7.12 7.97 -16.57
N ARG A 81 -6.25 7.84 -15.57
CA ARG A 81 -5.39 8.95 -15.11
C ARG A 81 -4.48 9.46 -16.24
N MET A 82 -3.90 8.55 -17.03
CA MET A 82 -3.05 8.90 -18.16
C MET A 82 -3.81 9.68 -19.24
N ILE A 83 -5.01 9.23 -19.60
CA ILE A 83 -5.86 9.92 -20.59
C ILE A 83 -6.23 11.32 -20.09
N THR A 84 -6.67 11.44 -18.83
CA THR A 84 -6.99 12.75 -18.23
C THR A 84 -5.79 13.69 -18.16
N ALA A 85 -4.59 13.16 -17.90
CA ALA A 85 -3.36 13.96 -17.90
C ALA A 85 -2.95 14.42 -19.31
N ALA A 86 -3.23 13.63 -20.34
CA ALA A 86 -2.94 13.97 -21.73
C ALA A 86 -3.97 14.92 -22.34
N ASP A 87 -5.24 14.77 -21.98
CA ASP A 87 -6.34 15.60 -22.43
C ASP A 87 -7.30 15.92 -21.26
N PRO A 88 -7.24 17.13 -20.69
CA PRO A 88 -8.12 17.56 -19.61
C PRO A 88 -9.62 17.54 -19.96
N HIS A 89 -10.00 17.59 -21.24
CA HIS A 89 -11.41 17.54 -21.65
C HIS A 89 -12.06 16.16 -21.45
N THR A 90 -11.27 15.15 -21.10
CA THR A 90 -11.74 13.79 -20.78
C THR A 90 -12.08 13.59 -19.30
N LEU A 91 -11.99 14.63 -18.47
CA LEU A 91 -12.48 14.62 -17.09
C LEU A 91 -13.98 14.27 -17.08
N GLN A 92 -14.30 13.13 -16.48
CA GLN A 92 -15.68 12.69 -16.20
C GLN A 92 -16.13 13.16 -14.82
#